data_AF-A0A368H9E6-F1
#
_entry.id   AF-A0A368H9E6-F1
#
_cell.length_a   1.000
_cell.length_b   1.000
_cell.length_c   1.000
_cell.angle_alpha   90.00
_cell.angle_beta   90.00
_cell.angle_gamma   90.00
#
_symmetry.space_group_name_H-M   'P 1'
#
loop_
_entity.id
_entity.type
_entity.pdbx_description
1 polymer ?
#
loop_
_entity_poly.entity_id
_entity_poly.type
_entity_poly.pdbx_seq_one_letter_code
_entity_poly.pdbx_strand_id
1 'polypeptide(L)'
;MLILIALLATANAEEQTTIEEFLTQPISKHAEELTGQALVDYVNERQPFFKAEYSPAAERILKSRVMSARFLGNPDKDYVTTDVAPNLELPDR
;
A
#
# COMPACT_ATOMS: atom_id res chain seq x y z
N MET A 1 -3.13 -37.63 21.48
CA MET A 1 -4.10 -36.56 21.14
C MET A 1 -3.80 -35.24 21.85
N LEU A 2 -3.41 -35.22 23.13
CA LEU A 2 -3.05 -33.98 23.84
C LEU A 2 -1.80 -33.28 23.28
N ILE A 3 -0.82 -34.05 22.77
CA ILE A 3 0.42 -33.49 22.17
C ILE A 3 0.11 -32.70 20.88
N LEU A 4 -0.83 -33.16 20.06
CA LEU A 4 -1.27 -32.46 18.85
C LEU A 4 -2.01 -31.16 19.17
N ILE A 5 -2.83 -31.17 20.23
CA ILE A 5 -3.57 -29.99 20.69
C ILE A 5 -2.61 -28.95 21.29
N ALA A 6 -1.61 -29.39 22.06
CA ALA A 6 -0.57 -28.52 22.61
C ALA A 6 0.30 -27.89 21.51
N LEU A 7 0.67 -28.66 20.48
CA LEU A 7 1.45 -28.16 19.34
C LEU A 7 0.67 -27.12 18.52
N LEU A 8 -0.64 -27.34 18.32
CA LEU A 8 -1.53 -26.40 17.64
C LEU A 8 -1.74 -25.11 18.45
N ALA A 9 -1.77 -25.20 19.78
CA ALA A 9 -1.89 -24.04 20.66
C ALA A 9 -0.62 -23.18 20.69
N THR A 10 0.57 -23.79 20.61
CA THR A 10 1.84 -23.05 20.53
C THR A 10 2.07 -22.40 19.17
N ALA A 11 1.55 -22.99 18.08
CA ALA A 11 1.63 -22.39 16.74
C ALA A 11 0.80 -21.10 16.61
N ASN A 12 -0.30 -20.99 17.37
CA ASN A 12 -1.16 -19.80 17.38
C ASN A 12 -0.69 -18.73 18.38
N ALA A 13 0.35 -19.03 19.17
CA ALA A 13 1.00 -18.10 20.08
C ALA A 13 2.14 -17.33 19.40
N GLU A 14 2.08 -17.17 18.07
CA GLU A 14 2.88 -16.16 17.39
C GLU A 14 2.50 -14.81 18.00
N GLU A 15 3.46 -14.25 18.74
CA GLU A 15 3.39 -12.94 19.35
C GLU A 15 2.99 -11.95 18.26
N GLN A 16 1.80 -11.36 18.38
CA GLN A 16 1.32 -10.39 17.40
C GLN A 16 2.29 -9.21 17.42
N THR A 17 3.20 -9.16 16.45
CA THR A 17 4.17 -8.08 16.34
C THR A 17 3.41 -6.76 16.32
N THR A 18 3.75 -5.87 17.25
CA THR A 18 3.09 -4.56 17.29
C THR A 18 3.48 -3.77 16.04
N ILE A 19 2.64 -2.81 15.64
CA ILE A 19 2.95 -1.96 14.46
C ILE A 19 4.29 -1.24 14.66
N GLU A 20 4.55 -0.74 15.87
CA GLU A 20 5.79 -0.03 16.20
C GLU A 20 7.00 -0.95 16.02
N GLU A 21 6.95 -2.16 16.56
CA GLU A 21 8.01 -3.15 16.43
C GLU A 21 8.24 -3.56 14.97
N PHE A 22 7.18 -3.77 14.20
CA PHE A 22 7.28 -4.09 12.78
C PHE A 22 7.95 -2.95 11.98
N LEU A 23 7.61 -1.69 12.27
CA LEU A 23 8.21 -0.52 11.62
C LEU A 23 9.70 -0.35 11.91
N THR A 24 10.21 -0.91 13.01
CA THR A 24 11.66 -0.89 13.32
C THR A 24 12.46 -1.95 12.56
N GLN A 25 11.80 -2.92 11.92
CA GLN A 25 12.49 -4.00 11.23
C GLN A 25 13.19 -3.48 9.96
N PRO A 26 14.48 -3.79 9.77
CA PRO A 26 15.20 -3.32 8.59
C PRO A 26 14.69 -4.02 7.33
N ILE A 27 14.54 -3.24 6.26
CA ILE A 27 14.29 -3.79 4.93
C ILE A 27 15.60 -4.35 4.38
N SER A 28 15.61 -5.64 4.04
CA SER A 28 16.79 -6.26 3.46
C SER A 28 17.01 -5.79 2.01
N LYS A 29 18.28 -5.67 1.58
CA LYS A 29 18.60 -5.34 0.17
C LYS A 29 17.95 -6.28 -0.83
N HIS A 30 17.86 -7.58 -0.49
CA HIS A 30 17.18 -8.56 -1.32
C HIS A 30 15.71 -8.18 -1.56
N ALA A 31 15.01 -7.70 -0.54
CA ALA A 31 13.61 -7.31 -0.64
C ALA A 31 13.39 -6.10 -1.57
N GLU A 32 14.36 -5.20 -1.65
CA GLU A 32 14.30 -4.04 -2.55
C GLU A 32 14.38 -4.44 -4.04
N GLU A 33 14.94 -5.61 -4.33
CA GLU A 33 15.07 -6.15 -5.68
C GLU A 33 13.86 -7.00 -6.11
N LEU A 34 12.98 -7.38 -5.16
CA LEU A 34 11.82 -8.22 -5.44
C LEU A 34 10.74 -7.45 -6.20
N THR A 35 10.13 -8.13 -7.17
CA THR A 35 8.99 -7.60 -7.93
C THR A 35 7.94 -8.68 -8.14
N GLY A 36 6.73 -8.26 -8.55
CA GLY A 36 5.66 -9.18 -8.92
C GLY A 36 5.22 -10.10 -7.78
N GLN A 37 5.02 -11.37 -8.09
CA GLN A 37 4.57 -12.38 -7.12
C GLN A 37 5.57 -12.58 -5.97
N ALA A 38 6.88 -12.57 -6.26
CA ALA A 38 7.90 -12.79 -5.24
C ALA A 38 7.89 -11.69 -4.15
N LEU A 39 7.60 -10.44 -4.54
CA LEU A 39 7.42 -9.35 -3.58
C LEU A 39 6.15 -9.55 -2.73
N VAL A 40 5.06 -10.00 -3.35
CA VAL A 40 3.80 -10.28 -2.64
C VAL A 40 3.99 -11.40 -1.62
N ASP A 41 4.67 -12.47 -1.99
CA ASP A 41 4.96 -13.60 -1.11
C ASP A 41 5.82 -13.14 0.07
N TYR A 42 6.89 -12.39 -0.19
CA TYR A 42 7.75 -11.81 0.85
C TYR A 42 6.98 -10.92 1.84
N VAL A 43 6.08 -10.06 1.36
CA VAL A 43 5.25 -9.20 2.21
C VAL A 43 4.31 -10.06 3.06
N ASN A 44 3.65 -11.05 2.46
CA ASN A 44 2.67 -11.90 3.14
C ASN A 44 3.28 -12.83 4.20
N GLU A 45 4.56 -13.18 4.06
CA GLU A 45 5.31 -13.95 5.05
C GLU A 45 5.71 -13.11 6.27
N ARG A 46 6.03 -11.83 6.07
CA ARG A 46 6.64 -10.99 7.12
C ARG A 46 5.68 -10.06 7.83
N GLN A 47 4.60 -9.66 7.17
CA GLN A 47 3.62 -8.77 7.79
C GLN A 47 2.33 -9.53 8.17
N PRO A 48 1.80 -9.31 9.39
CA PRO A 48 0.55 -9.94 9.81
C PRO A 48 -0.69 -9.07 9.55
N PHE A 49 -0.55 -7.77 9.27
CA PHE A 49 -1.66 -6.81 9.31
C PHE A 49 -2.59 -6.87 8.10
N PHE A 50 -2.08 -7.23 6.93
CA PHE A 50 -2.88 -7.44 5.73
C PHE A 50 -2.26 -8.51 4.83
N LYS A 51 -3.06 -8.97 3.86
CA LYS A 51 -2.58 -9.84 2.78
C LYS A 51 -2.57 -9.07 1.46
N ALA A 52 -1.44 -9.12 0.78
CA ALA A 52 -1.24 -8.58 -0.55
C ALA A 52 -1.65 -9.63 -1.59
N GLU A 53 -2.23 -9.16 -2.70
CA GLU A 53 -2.55 -9.98 -3.86
C GLU A 53 -1.84 -9.39 -5.08
N TYR A 54 -1.19 -10.26 -5.86
CA TYR A 54 -0.55 -9.84 -7.09
C TYR A 54 -1.58 -9.73 -8.22
N SER A 55 -1.54 -8.62 -8.97
CA SER A 55 -2.27 -8.48 -10.22
C SER A 55 -1.31 -8.00 -11.32
N PRO A 56 -1.22 -8.71 -12.46
CA PRO A 56 -0.43 -8.27 -13.62
C PRO A 56 -0.87 -6.89 -14.14
N ALA A 57 -2.12 -6.50 -13.89
CA ALA A 57 -2.65 -5.20 -14.30
C ALA A 57 -2.42 -4.09 -13.26
N ALA A 58 -1.94 -4.41 -12.05
CA ALA A 58 -1.82 -3.46 -10.94
C ALA A 58 -1.00 -2.22 -11.33
N GLU A 59 0.16 -2.44 -11.96
CA GLU A 59 1.04 -1.34 -12.36
C GLU A 59 0.38 -0.42 -13.39
N ARG A 60 -0.29 -1.01 -14.39
CA ARG A 60 -1.01 -0.24 -15.42
C ARG A 60 -2.17 0.56 -14.81
N ILE A 61 -2.94 -0.06 -13.92
CA ILE A 61 -4.07 0.59 -13.24
C ILE A 61 -3.56 1.74 -12.37
N LEU A 62 -2.50 1.53 -11.60
CA LEU A 62 -1.90 2.56 -10.78
C LEU A 62 -1.44 3.75 -11.64
N LYS A 63 -0.68 3.48 -12.72
CA LYS A 63 -0.22 4.51 -13.66
C LYS A 63 -1.35 5.26 -14.36
N SER A 64 -2.51 4.62 -14.60
CA SER A 64 -3.68 5.30 -15.18
C SER A 64 -4.42 6.22 -14.20
N ARG A 65 -4.29 5.96 -12.89
CA ARG A 65 -4.99 6.71 -11.83
C ARG A 65 -4.14 7.83 -11.24
N VAL A 66 -2.82 7.66 -11.25
CA VAL A 66 -1.87 8.61 -10.66
C VAL A 66 -1.37 9.57 -11.72
N MET A 67 -1.47 10.88 -11.44
CA MET A 67 -0.90 11.91 -12.30
C MET A 67 0.61 11.72 -12.41
N SER A 68 1.14 11.71 -13.64
CA SER A 68 2.57 11.54 -13.85
C SER A 68 3.36 12.68 -13.18
N ALA A 69 4.47 12.33 -12.53
CA ALA A 69 5.30 13.30 -11.81
C ALA A 69 5.81 14.46 -12.68
N ARG A 70 5.88 14.30 -14.00
CA ARG A 70 6.20 15.40 -14.95
C ARG A 70 5.18 16.54 -14.93
N PHE A 71 3.95 16.27 -14.47
CA PHE A 71 2.88 17.26 -14.31
C PHE A 71 2.82 17.80 -12.88
N LEU A 72 3.65 17.30 -11.96
CA LEU A 72 3.88 17.95 -10.67
C LEU A 72 4.79 19.16 -10.94
N GLY A 73 4.22 20.22 -11.49
CA GLY A 73 4.83 21.53 -11.50
C GLY A 73 4.74 22.16 -10.12
N ASN A 74 5.70 23.03 -9.77
CA ASN A 74 5.40 24.03 -8.76
C ASN A 74 4.27 24.88 -9.34
N PRO A 75 3.08 24.92 -8.73
CA PRO A 75 2.05 25.84 -9.19
C PRO A 75 2.68 27.22 -9.21
N ASP A 76 2.52 27.94 -10.32
CA ASP A 76 2.89 29.33 -10.35
C ASP A 76 2.13 30.01 -9.21
N LYS A 77 2.83 30.69 -8.31
CA LYS A 77 2.18 31.30 -7.13
C LYS A 77 1.19 32.39 -7.53
N ASP A 78 1.31 32.85 -8.77
CA ASP A 78 0.43 33.81 -9.42
C ASP A 78 -0.77 33.13 -10.11
N TYR A 79 -0.81 31.78 -10.18
CA TYR A 79 -1.99 30.99 -10.52
C TYR A 79 -2.96 30.92 -9.33
N VAL A 80 -3.19 32.06 -8.67
CA VAL A 80 -4.43 32.26 -7.95
C VAL A 80 -5.46 32.50 -9.06
N THR A 81 -6.25 31.48 -9.36
CA THR A 81 -7.52 31.70 -10.05
C THR A 81 -8.20 32.84 -9.32
N THR A 82 -8.34 33.99 -10.00
CA THR A 82 -9.39 34.93 -9.64
C THR A 82 -10.63 34.07 -9.42
N ASP A 83 -11.29 34.22 -8.28
CA ASP A 83 -12.59 33.61 -7.99
C ASP A 83 -13.59 34.15 -9.03
N VAL A 84 -13.47 33.69 -10.27
CA VAL A 84 -14.56 33.75 -11.21
C VAL A 84 -15.47 32.65 -10.71
N ALA A 85 -16.33 33.03 -9.75
CA ALA A 85 -17.53 32.27 -9.48
C ALA A 85 -18.17 32.02 -10.84
N PRO A 86 -18.13 30.79 -11.36
CA PRO A 86 -18.93 30.53 -12.52
C PRO A 86 -20.35 30.63 -11.98
N ASN A 87 -21.13 31.57 -12.49
CA ASN A 87 -22.59 31.45 -12.45
C ASN A 87 -22.98 30.23 -13.32
N LEU A 88 -22.47 29.05 -12.98
CA LEU A 88 -22.94 27.77 -13.48
C LEU A 88 -24.14 27.46 -12.62
N GLU A 89 -25.33 27.69 -13.18
CA GLU A 89 -26.50 26.97 -12.73
C GLU A 89 -26.17 25.47 -12.87
N LEU A 90 -26.08 24.79 -11.73
CA LEU A 90 -25.89 23.35 -11.70
C LEU A 90 -27.15 22.72 -12.32
N PRO A 91 -27.02 21.80 -13.29
CA PRO A 91 -28.18 21.14 -13.88
C PRO A 91 -28.93 20.34 -12.79
N ASP A 92 -30.26 20.42 -12.83
CA ASP A 92 -31.12 19.66 -11.93
C ASP A 92 -30.85 18.15 -12.05
N ARG A 93 -30.89 17.47 -10.91
CA ARG A 93 -30.63 16.03 -10.77
C ARG A 93 -31.71 15.16 -11.40
#